data_AF-Q2MFD1-F1
#
_entry.id   AF-Q2MFD1-F1
#
_cell.length_a   1.000
_cell.length_b   1.000
_cell.length_c   1.000
_cell.angle_alpha   90.00
_cell.angle_beta   90.00
_cell.angle_gamma   90.00
#
_symmetry.space_group_name_H-M   'P 1'
#
loop_
_entity.id
_entity.type
_entity.pdbx_description
1 polymer ?
#
loop_
_entity_poly.entity_id
_entity_poly.type
_entity_poly.pdbx_seq_one_letter_code
_entity_poly.pdbx_strand_id
1 'polypeptide(L)'
;MPDEIDKVGSVSQSRYEQIVAELRDVVEQQTRGQFTIGDRALEIELMRESGGHNAVDPEWSMTATLTRLAEDIGLKFSTVKSARWTSSRWPADRRQKGVSYTVHRILAYIENDQERFDAILTPPEGKARWTPDDASRRVGNRVETPVTPKEKITAIHTLAQDDQVAAAVTSDFLKRPEVTTKVTAVDKARVVEEFTRDEQVATTAATNLLRRPDIAFKARATTPPASRSAMPRPSGPGKPATTSRTPARSHRR
;
A
#
# COMPACT_ATOMS: atom_id res chain seq x y z
N MET A 1 -8.05 -14.80 45.53
CA MET A 1 -7.93 -15.85 44.51
C MET A 1 -7.07 -15.30 43.37
N PRO A 2 -5.75 -15.59 43.32
CA PRO A 2 -4.84 -15.04 42.31
C PRO A 2 -4.29 -16.10 41.32
N ASP A 3 -5.04 -17.16 41.02
CA ASP A 3 -4.53 -18.29 40.19
C ASP A 3 -4.78 -18.15 38.68
N GLU A 4 -5.32 -17.02 38.22
CA GLU A 4 -5.69 -16.84 36.81
C GLU A 4 -4.60 -16.17 35.96
N ILE A 5 -3.48 -15.76 36.56
CA ILE A 5 -2.41 -15.00 35.88
C ILE A 5 -1.25 -15.91 35.40
N ASP A 6 -1.18 -17.17 35.85
CA ASP A 6 -0.04 -18.06 35.61
C ASP A 6 -0.19 -19.02 34.40
N LYS A 7 -1.21 -18.84 33.56
CA LYS A 7 -1.46 -19.69 32.40
C LYS A 7 -1.25 -18.97 31.07
N VAL A 8 -0.57 -19.63 30.15
CA VAL A 8 -0.51 -19.27 28.73
C VAL A 8 -1.40 -20.24 27.97
N GLY A 9 -2.60 -19.80 27.62
CA GLY A 9 -3.62 -20.67 27.04
C GLY A 9 -3.96 -21.83 27.98
N SER A 10 -3.69 -23.06 27.55
CA SER A 10 -4.00 -24.29 28.31
C SER A 10 -2.86 -24.78 29.22
N VAL A 11 -1.69 -24.14 29.21
CA VAL A 11 -0.51 -24.59 29.99
C VAL A 11 -0.08 -23.54 31.01
N SER A 12 0.65 -23.95 32.04
CA SER A 12 1.30 -22.99 32.96
C SER A 12 2.40 -22.20 32.25
N GLN A 13 2.77 -21.05 32.79
CA GLN A 13 3.89 -20.22 32.33
C GLN A 13 5.20 -21.03 32.27
N SER A 14 5.51 -21.79 33.32
CA SER A 14 6.71 -22.64 33.37
C SER A 14 6.72 -23.72 32.29
N ARG A 15 5.56 -24.34 32.00
CA ARG A 15 5.46 -25.34 30.93
C ARG A 15 5.57 -24.67 29.55
N TYR A 16 5.00 -23.49 29.38
CA TYR A 16 5.15 -22.72 28.14
C TYR A 16 6.62 -22.42 27.85
N GLU A 17 7.39 -22.00 28.85
CA GLU A 17 8.83 -21.73 28.70
C GLU A 17 9.63 -22.99 28.30
N GLN A 18 9.30 -24.16 28.88
CA GLN A 18 9.87 -25.45 28.47
C GLN A 18 9.53 -25.77 27.01
N ILE A 19 8.25 -25.65 26.62
CA ILE A 19 7.81 -25.88 25.24
C ILE A 19 8.55 -24.95 24.29
N VAL A 20 8.72 -23.68 24.65
CA VAL A 20 9.46 -22.71 23.83
C VAL A 20 10.93 -23.13 23.67
N ALA A 21 11.58 -23.64 24.71
CA ALA A 21 12.94 -24.17 24.61
C ALA A 21 13.00 -25.40 23.67
N GLU A 22 12.11 -26.37 23.86
CA GLU A 22 11.99 -27.58 23.02
C GLU A 22 11.79 -27.19 21.53
N LEU A 23 10.84 -26.29 21.25
CA LEU A 23 10.53 -25.86 19.89
C LEU A 23 11.64 -25.03 19.25
N ARG A 24 12.46 -24.31 20.04
CA ARG A 24 13.64 -23.60 19.51
C ARG A 24 14.67 -24.57 18.96
N ASP A 25 14.88 -25.71 19.61
CA ASP A 25 15.80 -26.73 19.10
C ASP A 25 15.28 -27.36 17.79
N VAL A 26 13.97 -27.58 17.70
CA VAL A 26 13.32 -28.02 16.45
C VAL A 26 13.51 -27.00 15.34
N VAL A 27 13.29 -25.70 15.62
CA VAL A 27 13.50 -24.62 14.64
C VAL A 27 14.96 -24.53 14.20
N GLU A 28 15.92 -24.76 15.10
CA GLU A 28 17.35 -24.80 14.77
C GLU A 28 17.68 -25.99 13.84
N GLN A 29 17.09 -27.17 14.07
CA GLN A 29 17.24 -28.32 13.16
C GLN A 29 16.64 -28.03 11.79
N GLN A 30 15.43 -27.46 11.73
CA GLN A 30 14.80 -27.05 10.48
C GLN A 30 15.64 -26.01 9.74
N THR A 31 16.21 -25.05 10.46
CA THR A 31 17.06 -24.01 9.88
C THR A 31 18.30 -24.60 9.23
N ARG A 32 18.98 -25.51 9.92
CA ARG A 32 20.11 -26.26 9.36
C ARG A 32 19.71 -27.06 8.12
N GLY A 33 18.59 -27.77 8.17
CA GLY A 33 18.08 -28.53 7.03
C GLY A 33 17.82 -27.67 5.79
N GLN A 34 17.17 -26.51 5.96
CA GLN A 34 16.92 -25.57 4.86
C GLN A 34 18.21 -25.03 4.25
N PHE A 35 19.20 -24.68 5.08
CA PHE A 35 20.51 -24.29 4.57
C PHE A 35 21.23 -25.42 3.85
N THR A 36 21.17 -26.66 4.36
CA THR A 36 21.74 -27.82 3.65
C THR A 36 21.11 -28.01 2.28
N ILE A 37 19.78 -27.93 2.17
CA ILE A 37 19.07 -28.00 0.89
C ILE A 37 19.56 -26.88 -0.04
N GLY A 38 19.64 -25.65 0.46
CA GLY A 38 20.10 -24.51 -0.31
C GLY A 38 21.55 -24.63 -0.78
N ASP A 39 22.43 -25.15 0.06
CA ASP A 39 23.85 -25.36 -0.25
C ASP A 39 24.02 -26.42 -1.35
N ARG A 40 23.28 -27.54 -1.28
CA ARG A 40 23.27 -28.56 -2.33
C ARG A 40 22.65 -28.04 -3.62
N ALA A 41 21.59 -27.24 -3.53
CA ALA A 41 21.02 -26.60 -4.71
C ALA A 41 21.99 -25.60 -5.36
N LEU A 42 22.85 -24.93 -4.60
CA LEU A 42 23.91 -24.06 -5.13
C LEU A 42 25.06 -24.84 -5.75
N GLU A 43 25.43 -25.97 -5.15
CA GLU A 43 26.42 -26.90 -5.71
C GLU A 43 25.97 -27.44 -7.08
N ILE A 44 24.68 -27.76 -7.22
CA ILE A 44 24.09 -28.26 -8.46
C ILE A 44 23.92 -27.13 -9.51
N GLU A 45 23.41 -25.97 -9.11
CA GLU A 45 23.19 -24.83 -10.02
C GLU A 45 23.61 -23.51 -9.34
N LEU A 46 24.77 -22.98 -9.74
CA LEU A 46 25.29 -21.71 -9.23
C LEU A 46 24.33 -20.53 -9.47
N MET A 47 24.44 -19.50 -8.65
CA MET A 47 23.76 -18.23 -8.91
C MET A 47 24.36 -17.57 -10.15
N ARG A 48 23.51 -17.29 -11.13
CA ARG A 48 23.91 -16.56 -12.34
C ARG A 48 23.81 -15.05 -12.08
N GLU A 49 24.74 -14.28 -12.60
CA GLU A 49 24.67 -12.81 -12.56
C GLU A 49 23.44 -12.33 -13.34
N SER A 50 22.65 -11.44 -12.74
CA SER A 50 21.50 -10.83 -13.39
C SER A 50 21.98 -9.96 -14.57
N GLY A 51 21.87 -10.46 -15.80
CA GLY A 51 22.12 -9.66 -17.01
C GLY A 51 22.72 -10.41 -18.21
N GLY A 52 23.25 -11.62 -18.03
CA GLY A 52 23.82 -12.40 -19.13
C GLY A 52 22.73 -13.13 -19.94
N HIS A 53 22.38 -12.61 -21.12
CA HIS A 53 21.69 -13.38 -22.15
C HIS A 53 22.63 -14.47 -22.69
N ASN A 54 22.79 -15.57 -21.97
CA ASN A 54 23.34 -16.78 -22.53
C ASN A 54 22.17 -17.63 -23.00
N ALA A 55 22.15 -17.97 -24.29
CA ALA A 55 21.24 -18.95 -24.85
C ALA A 55 21.48 -20.28 -24.14
N VAL A 56 20.61 -20.62 -23.19
CA VAL A 56 20.67 -21.91 -22.49
C VAL A 56 19.89 -22.90 -23.34
N ASP A 57 20.52 -24.02 -23.65
CA ASP A 57 19.83 -25.20 -24.16
C ASP A 57 18.60 -25.53 -23.27
N PRO A 58 17.38 -25.60 -23.81
CA PRO A 58 16.16 -25.83 -23.04
C PRO A 58 16.22 -27.04 -22.11
N GLU A 59 17.01 -28.06 -22.47
CA GLU A 59 17.14 -29.33 -21.77
C GLU A 59 17.94 -29.22 -20.45
N TRP A 60 18.76 -28.18 -20.30
CA TRP A 60 19.55 -27.89 -19.08
C TRP A 60 19.27 -26.49 -18.52
N SER A 61 17.99 -26.08 -18.55
CA SER A 61 17.58 -24.87 -17.86
C SER A 61 17.68 -25.04 -16.33
N MET A 62 18.09 -23.99 -15.62
CA MET A 62 18.07 -23.91 -14.15
C MET A 62 16.72 -24.39 -13.56
N THR A 63 15.62 -24.08 -14.25
CA THR A 63 14.28 -24.49 -13.86
C THR A 63 14.12 -26.01 -13.93
N ALA A 64 14.57 -26.66 -15.00
CA ALA A 64 14.50 -28.12 -15.15
C ALA A 64 15.34 -28.84 -14.08
N THR A 65 16.60 -28.44 -13.89
CA THR A 65 17.51 -29.06 -12.90
C THR A 65 16.95 -28.97 -11.48
N LEU A 66 16.51 -27.79 -11.07
CA LEU A 66 15.95 -27.60 -9.72
C LEU A 66 14.57 -28.23 -9.55
N THR A 67 13.77 -28.35 -10.62
CA THR A 67 12.48 -29.05 -10.55
C THR A 67 12.70 -30.52 -10.27
N ARG A 68 13.62 -31.16 -11.00
CA ARG A 68 14.02 -32.54 -10.75
C ARG A 68 14.52 -32.75 -9.32
N LEU A 69 15.43 -31.90 -8.85
CA LEU A 69 15.90 -31.96 -7.46
C LEU A 69 14.74 -31.86 -6.46
N ALA A 70 13.81 -30.94 -6.69
CA ALA A 70 12.66 -30.74 -5.82
C ALA A 70 11.74 -31.97 -5.80
N GLU A 71 11.47 -32.58 -6.95
CA GLU A 71 10.69 -33.81 -7.06
C GLU A 71 11.37 -34.99 -6.34
N ASP A 72 12.68 -35.16 -6.53
CA ASP A 72 13.46 -36.26 -5.93
C ASP A 72 13.50 -36.20 -4.39
N ILE A 73 13.45 -35.00 -3.80
CA ILE A 73 13.43 -34.81 -2.33
C ILE A 73 12.04 -34.50 -1.75
N GLY A 74 11.00 -34.53 -2.58
CA GLY A 74 9.61 -34.32 -2.15
C GLY A 74 9.26 -32.87 -1.76
N LEU A 75 9.93 -31.87 -2.34
CA LEU A 75 9.69 -30.44 -2.09
C LEU A 75 9.14 -29.73 -3.32
N LYS A 76 8.64 -28.51 -3.12
CA LYS A 76 8.25 -27.62 -4.21
C LYS A 76 9.50 -26.99 -4.83
N PHE A 77 9.51 -26.83 -6.16
CA PHE A 77 10.54 -26.06 -6.87
C PHE A 77 10.77 -24.67 -6.23
N SER A 78 9.70 -23.97 -5.83
CA SER A 78 9.80 -22.65 -5.19
C SER A 78 10.54 -22.70 -3.84
N THR A 79 10.39 -23.78 -3.08
CA THR A 79 11.11 -24.00 -1.82
C THR A 79 12.60 -24.18 -2.09
N VAL A 80 12.96 -25.07 -3.01
CA VAL A 80 14.38 -25.32 -3.38
C VAL A 80 15.02 -24.07 -3.96
N LYS A 81 14.33 -23.35 -4.85
CA LYS A 81 14.78 -22.07 -5.42
C LYS A 81 15.01 -21.02 -4.32
N SER A 82 14.10 -20.91 -3.35
CA SER A 82 14.23 -19.97 -2.23
C SER A 82 15.35 -20.38 -1.27
N ALA A 83 15.52 -21.68 -0.99
CA ALA A 83 16.63 -22.26 -0.25
C ALA A 83 17.97 -21.88 -0.85
N ARG A 84 18.12 -22.15 -2.15
CA ARG A 84 19.32 -21.82 -2.93
C ARG A 84 19.68 -20.35 -2.86
N TRP A 85 18.71 -19.47 -3.14
CA TRP A 85 18.94 -18.03 -3.11
C TRP A 85 19.29 -17.54 -1.70
N THR A 86 18.65 -18.06 -0.66
CA THR A 86 18.98 -17.65 0.72
C THR A 86 20.37 -18.12 1.12
N SER A 87 20.75 -19.36 0.80
CA SER A 87 22.10 -19.87 1.04
C SER A 87 23.17 -19.03 0.34
N SER A 88 22.89 -18.51 -0.87
CA SER A 88 23.89 -17.69 -1.59
C SER A 88 24.12 -16.34 -0.95
N ARG A 89 23.14 -15.83 -0.18
CA ARG A 89 23.24 -14.57 0.57
C ARG A 89 23.84 -14.76 1.97
N TRP A 90 23.92 -16.01 2.44
CA TRP A 90 24.39 -16.39 3.77
C TRP A 90 25.42 -17.52 3.72
N PRO A 91 26.72 -17.18 3.51
CA PRO A 91 27.83 -18.12 3.67
C PRO A 91 27.80 -18.83 5.03
N ALA A 92 28.32 -20.05 5.10
CA ALA A 92 28.20 -20.92 6.28
C ALA A 92 28.72 -20.27 7.58
N ASP A 93 29.79 -19.49 7.50
CA ASP A 93 30.42 -18.74 8.60
C ASP A 93 29.62 -17.51 9.05
N ARG A 94 28.64 -17.06 8.24
CA ARG A 94 27.81 -15.87 8.53
C ARG A 94 26.42 -16.20 9.06
N ARG A 95 26.04 -17.48 9.09
CA ARG A 95 24.75 -17.95 9.60
C ARG A 95 24.73 -17.89 11.12
N GLN A 96 23.66 -17.35 11.70
CA GLN A 96 23.56 -17.16 13.13
C GLN A 96 22.74 -18.26 13.80
N LYS A 97 23.38 -18.96 14.74
CA LYS A 97 22.71 -19.94 15.59
C LYS A 97 21.61 -19.28 16.40
N GLY A 98 20.45 -19.92 16.52
CA GLY A 98 19.31 -19.39 17.25
C GLY A 98 18.52 -18.30 16.52
N VAL A 99 18.89 -17.98 15.27
CA VAL A 99 18.09 -17.17 14.35
C VAL A 99 17.45 -18.09 13.31
N SER A 100 16.13 -18.04 13.19
CA SER A 100 15.41 -18.93 12.26
C SER A 100 15.79 -18.69 10.79
N TYR A 101 15.63 -19.73 9.97
CA TYR A 101 15.79 -19.62 8.52
C TYR A 101 14.86 -18.55 7.89
N THR A 102 13.65 -18.37 8.41
CA THR A 102 12.72 -17.32 7.94
C THR A 102 13.31 -15.92 8.10
N VAL A 103 13.95 -15.63 9.24
CA VAL A 103 14.61 -14.33 9.47
C VAL A 103 15.79 -14.17 8.51
N HIS A 104 16.64 -15.18 8.36
CA HIS A 104 17.74 -15.15 7.37
C HIS A 104 17.20 -14.85 5.96
N ARG A 105 16.14 -15.54 5.54
CA ARG A 105 15.52 -15.34 4.23
C ARG A 105 14.96 -13.92 4.04
N ILE A 106 14.38 -13.31 5.08
CA ILE A 106 13.86 -11.95 4.99
C ILE A 106 15.02 -10.94 4.92
N LEU A 107 16.02 -11.06 5.80
CA LEU A 107 17.19 -10.18 5.82
C LEU A 107 18.10 -10.38 4.59
N ALA A 108 17.99 -11.49 3.87
CA ALA A 108 18.70 -11.74 2.60
C ALA A 108 18.42 -10.68 1.52
N TYR A 109 17.30 -9.95 1.63
CA TYR A 109 16.94 -8.84 0.76
C TYR A 109 17.70 -7.53 1.04
N ILE A 110 18.50 -7.46 2.12
CA ILE A 110 19.45 -6.37 2.29
C ILE A 110 20.55 -6.55 1.24
N GLU A 111 20.63 -5.62 0.29
CA GLU A 111 21.53 -5.71 -0.87
C GLU A 111 23.01 -5.65 -0.44
N ASN A 112 23.35 -4.72 0.46
CA ASN A 112 24.70 -4.59 0.98
C ASN A 112 25.05 -5.77 1.90
N ASP A 113 26.09 -6.52 1.54
CA ASP A 113 26.53 -7.72 2.26
C ASP A 113 26.98 -7.43 3.69
N GLN A 114 27.77 -6.36 3.88
CA GLN A 114 28.25 -5.99 5.21
C GLN A 114 27.09 -5.57 6.11
N GLU A 115 26.20 -4.70 5.62
CA GLU A 115 25.00 -4.29 6.34
C GLU A 115 24.14 -5.48 6.73
N ARG A 116 23.97 -6.45 5.82
CA ARG A 116 23.21 -7.67 6.08
C ARG A 116 23.85 -8.51 7.18
N PHE A 117 25.16 -8.73 7.13
CA PHE A 117 25.89 -9.51 8.12
C PHE A 117 25.88 -8.84 9.50
N ASP A 118 25.97 -7.52 9.55
CA ASP A 118 25.89 -6.78 10.82
C ASP A 118 24.47 -6.77 11.40
N ALA A 119 23.46 -6.63 10.53
CA ALA A 119 22.06 -6.60 10.94
C ALA A 119 21.63 -7.89 11.66
N ILE A 120 22.00 -9.06 11.16
CA ILE A 120 21.54 -10.31 11.78
C ILE A 120 22.06 -10.52 13.20
N LEU A 121 23.20 -9.91 13.55
CA LEU A 121 23.80 -9.96 14.88
C LEU A 121 23.08 -9.06 15.89
N THR A 122 22.34 -8.06 15.42
CA THR A 122 21.73 -7.03 16.26
C THR A 122 20.20 -7.04 16.11
N PRO A 123 19.48 -7.85 16.91
CA PRO A 123 18.02 -7.77 16.96
C PRO A 123 17.57 -6.35 17.36
N PRO A 124 16.33 -5.94 17.03
CA PRO A 124 15.84 -4.61 17.34
C PRO A 124 15.95 -4.27 18.83
N GLU A 125 16.13 -2.98 19.12
CA GLU A 125 16.29 -2.48 20.48
C GLU A 125 15.17 -2.97 21.43
N GLY A 126 15.57 -3.36 22.64
CA GLY A 126 14.67 -3.91 23.64
C GLY A 126 14.22 -5.36 23.38
N LYS A 127 14.72 -6.02 22.33
CA LYS A 127 14.41 -7.43 22.04
C LYS A 127 15.66 -8.30 22.09
N ALA A 128 15.54 -9.44 22.76
CA ALA A 128 16.62 -10.43 22.83
C ALA A 128 16.81 -11.24 21.52
N ARG A 129 15.81 -11.25 20.63
CA ARG A 129 15.79 -12.09 19.42
C ARG A 129 15.02 -11.43 18.29
N TRP A 130 15.38 -11.78 17.06
CA TRP A 130 14.61 -11.44 15.87
C TRP A 130 13.26 -12.17 15.82
N THR A 131 12.23 -11.45 15.40
CA THR A 131 10.99 -12.05 14.89
C THR A 131 10.91 -11.86 13.37
N PRO A 132 10.10 -12.67 12.64
CA PRO A 132 9.87 -12.46 11.21
C PRO A 132 9.37 -11.05 10.90
N ASP A 133 8.46 -10.50 11.72
CA ASP A 133 7.94 -9.15 11.55
C ASP A 133 9.01 -8.08 11.73
N ASP A 134 9.89 -8.24 12.72
CA ASP A 134 11.00 -7.32 12.91
C ASP A 134 11.96 -7.32 11.72
N ALA A 135 12.27 -8.51 11.19
CA ALA A 135 13.06 -8.64 9.98
C ALA A 135 12.37 -7.99 8.77
N SER A 136 11.06 -8.18 8.63
CA SER A 136 10.26 -7.55 7.57
C SER A 136 10.30 -6.02 7.67
N ARG A 137 10.13 -5.46 8.87
CA ARG A 137 10.27 -4.00 9.11
C ARG A 137 11.65 -3.51 8.68
N ARG A 138 12.71 -4.24 9.05
CA ARG A 138 14.10 -3.86 8.77
C ARG A 138 14.39 -3.73 7.26
N VAL A 139 13.71 -4.53 6.44
CA VAL A 139 13.87 -4.51 4.97
C VAL A 139 12.74 -3.76 4.25
N GLY A 140 11.83 -3.10 4.99
CA GLY A 140 10.70 -2.37 4.41
C GLY A 140 9.59 -3.25 3.83
N ASN A 141 9.59 -4.55 4.14
CA ASN A 141 8.54 -5.48 3.74
C ASN A 141 7.29 -5.31 4.60
N ARG A 142 6.15 -5.76 4.06
CA ARG A 142 4.90 -5.82 4.81
C ARG A 142 5.04 -6.78 6.00
N VAL A 143 4.60 -6.32 7.18
CA VAL A 143 4.52 -7.13 8.40
C VAL A 143 3.22 -7.92 8.45
N GLU A 144 3.24 -9.06 9.13
CA GLU A 144 2.07 -9.88 9.41
C GLU A 144 1.24 -9.28 10.56
N THR A 145 1.90 -8.73 11.59
CA THR A 145 1.25 -8.04 12.72
C THR A 145 1.60 -6.55 12.74
N PRO A 146 0.78 -5.70 12.09
CA PRO A 146 0.93 -4.23 12.13
C PRO A 146 0.80 -3.66 13.54
N VAL A 147 1.84 -3.00 14.04
CA VAL A 147 1.83 -2.34 15.36
C VAL A 147 1.75 -0.83 15.23
N THR A 148 2.46 -0.24 14.27
CA THR A 148 2.46 1.22 14.10
C THR A 148 1.24 1.72 13.33
N PRO A 149 0.81 3.00 13.51
CA PRO A 149 -0.27 3.57 12.71
C PRO A 149 -0.01 3.46 11.20
N LYS A 150 1.23 3.69 10.76
CA LYS A 150 1.61 3.59 9.34
C LYS A 150 1.44 2.17 8.81
N GLU A 151 1.91 1.16 9.56
CA GLU A 151 1.74 -0.25 9.16
C GLU A 151 0.26 -0.65 9.08
N LYS A 152 -0.55 -0.20 10.05
CA LYS A 152 -2.00 -0.47 10.05
C LYS A 152 -2.68 0.17 8.85
N ILE A 153 -2.30 1.40 8.49
CA ILE A 153 -2.80 2.08 7.29
C ILE A 153 -2.42 1.29 6.03
N THR A 154 -1.16 0.86 5.89
CA THR A 154 -0.72 0.03 4.75
C THR A 154 -1.47 -1.30 4.67
N ALA A 155 -1.75 -1.94 5.81
CA ALA A 155 -2.55 -3.16 5.85
C ALA A 155 -4.01 -2.90 5.38
N ILE A 156 -4.63 -1.81 5.83
CA ILE A 156 -5.97 -1.41 5.37
C ILE A 156 -5.98 -1.16 3.86
N HIS A 157 -4.98 -0.45 3.31
CA HIS A 157 -4.88 -0.23 1.86
C HIS A 157 -4.80 -1.54 1.07
N THR A 158 -4.13 -2.56 1.61
CA THR A 158 -4.06 -3.87 0.94
C THR A 158 -5.43 -4.57 0.95
N LEU A 159 -6.18 -4.47 2.06
CA LEU A 159 -7.51 -5.07 2.18
C LEU A 159 -8.56 -4.33 1.34
N ALA A 160 -8.39 -3.02 1.15
CA ALA A 160 -9.28 -2.16 0.39
C ALA A 160 -8.76 -1.90 -1.05
N GLN A 161 -8.11 -2.88 -1.67
CA GLN A 161 -7.72 -2.81 -3.09
C GLN A 161 -8.92 -2.87 -4.03
N ASP A 162 -10.01 -3.50 -3.60
CA ASP A 162 -11.27 -3.56 -4.32
C ASP A 162 -12.07 -2.27 -4.05
N ASP A 163 -12.47 -1.57 -5.13
CA ASP A 163 -13.17 -0.30 -5.03
C ASP A 163 -14.55 -0.40 -4.36
N GLN A 164 -15.25 -1.53 -4.49
CA GLN A 164 -16.52 -1.74 -3.81
C GLN A 164 -16.31 -1.89 -2.30
N VAL A 165 -15.29 -2.64 -1.90
CA VAL A 165 -14.90 -2.78 -0.49
C VAL A 165 -14.43 -1.43 0.07
N ALA A 166 -13.61 -0.70 -0.68
CA ALA A 166 -13.12 0.62 -0.30
C ALA A 166 -14.26 1.63 -0.11
N ALA A 167 -15.25 1.63 -1.01
CA ALA A 167 -16.42 2.51 -0.92
C ALA A 167 -17.30 2.18 0.30
N ALA A 168 -17.53 0.89 0.57
CA ALA A 168 -18.29 0.45 1.74
C ALA A 168 -17.60 0.86 3.06
N VAL A 169 -16.29 0.59 3.18
CA VAL A 169 -15.50 0.95 4.35
C VAL A 169 -15.41 2.47 4.53
N THR A 170 -15.25 3.22 3.44
CA THR A 170 -15.26 4.69 3.48
C THR A 170 -16.59 5.22 4.01
N SER A 171 -17.71 4.67 3.55
CA SER A 171 -19.04 5.04 4.03
C SER A 171 -19.20 4.77 5.53
N ASP A 172 -18.69 3.63 6.02
CA ASP A 172 -18.72 3.29 7.44
C ASP A 172 -17.81 4.19 8.29
N PHE A 173 -16.66 4.61 7.75
CA PHE A 173 -15.80 5.59 8.41
C PHE A 173 -16.46 6.97 8.50
N LEU A 174 -17.17 7.41 7.46
CA LEU A 174 -17.88 8.69 7.45
C LEU A 174 -19.05 8.73 8.45
N LYS A 175 -19.64 7.58 8.82
CA LYS A 175 -20.67 7.48 9.87
C LYS A 175 -20.12 7.76 11.28
N ARG A 176 -18.79 7.79 11.48
CA ARG A 176 -18.16 7.99 12.79
C ARG A 176 -17.78 9.47 12.98
N PRO A 177 -18.46 10.21 13.87
CA PRO A 177 -18.23 11.65 14.04
C PRO A 177 -16.78 12.00 14.41
N GLU A 178 -16.14 11.19 15.25
CA GLU A 178 -14.74 11.39 15.65
C GLU A 178 -13.72 11.17 14.52
N VAL A 179 -14.10 10.40 13.50
CA VAL A 179 -13.24 10.21 12.31
C VAL A 179 -13.37 11.44 11.42
N THR A 180 -14.60 11.89 11.16
CA THR A 180 -14.86 13.05 10.31
C THR A 180 -14.30 14.34 10.91
N THR A 181 -14.31 14.52 12.23
CA THR A 181 -13.66 15.69 12.87
C THR A 181 -12.16 15.73 12.63
N LYS A 182 -11.48 14.58 12.69
CA LYS A 182 -10.02 14.46 12.52
C LYS A 182 -9.52 14.59 11.08
N VAL A 183 -10.40 14.46 10.07
CA VAL A 183 -10.02 14.73 8.67
C VAL A 183 -9.69 16.21 8.49
N THR A 184 -8.61 16.51 7.77
CA THR A 184 -8.14 17.88 7.55
C THR A 184 -9.18 18.70 6.76
N ALA A 185 -9.17 20.03 6.93
CA ALA A 185 -10.07 20.90 6.18
C ALA A 185 -9.83 20.81 4.65
N VAL A 186 -8.58 20.63 4.24
CA VAL A 186 -8.19 20.46 2.82
C VAL A 186 -8.78 19.17 2.26
N ASP A 187 -8.65 18.05 2.98
CA ASP A 187 -9.21 16.77 2.54
C ASP A 187 -10.73 16.79 2.52
N LYS A 188 -11.38 17.44 3.49
CA LYS A 188 -12.84 17.65 3.50
C LYS A 188 -13.29 18.42 2.26
N ALA A 189 -12.62 19.52 1.93
CA ALA A 189 -12.97 20.33 0.76
C ALA A 189 -12.81 19.52 -0.53
N ARG A 190 -11.70 18.77 -0.67
CA ARG A 190 -11.46 17.90 -1.82
C ARG A 190 -12.52 16.80 -1.96
N VAL A 191 -12.93 16.16 -0.86
CA VAL A 191 -13.99 15.14 -0.88
C VAL A 191 -15.34 15.75 -1.26
N VAL A 192 -15.66 16.94 -0.76
CA VAL A 192 -16.89 17.65 -1.18
C VAL A 192 -16.85 17.96 -2.67
N GLU A 193 -15.74 18.51 -3.18
CA GLU A 193 -15.56 18.80 -4.59
C GLU A 193 -15.76 17.53 -5.44
N GLU A 194 -15.11 16.43 -5.07
CA GLU A 194 -15.22 15.14 -5.76
C GLU A 194 -16.66 14.61 -5.77
N PHE A 195 -17.33 14.59 -4.61
CA PHE A 195 -18.71 14.09 -4.49
C PHE A 195 -19.73 14.98 -5.21
N THR A 196 -19.48 16.29 -5.32
CA THR A 196 -20.34 17.21 -6.09
C THR A 196 -20.11 17.17 -7.60
N ARG A 197 -19.23 16.29 -8.12
CA ARG A 197 -19.22 15.95 -9.55
C ARG A 197 -20.48 15.19 -9.96
N ASP A 198 -21.13 14.50 -9.03
CA ASP A 198 -22.47 13.96 -9.20
C ASP A 198 -23.51 15.09 -9.02
N GLU A 199 -24.33 15.30 -10.06
CA GLU A 199 -25.31 16.39 -10.13
C GLU A 199 -26.42 16.28 -9.06
N GLN A 200 -26.83 15.06 -8.70
CA GLN A 200 -27.84 14.84 -7.66
C GLN A 200 -27.27 15.18 -6.28
N VAL A 201 -26.03 14.79 -6.02
CA VAL A 201 -25.31 15.13 -4.79
C VAL A 201 -25.08 16.64 -4.70
N ALA A 202 -24.64 17.28 -5.80
CA ALA A 202 -24.44 18.72 -5.86
C ALA A 202 -25.71 19.50 -5.55
N THR A 203 -26.84 19.13 -6.16
CA THR A 203 -28.14 19.76 -5.94
C THR A 203 -28.60 19.65 -4.49
N THR A 204 -28.44 18.45 -3.91
CA THR A 204 -28.79 18.18 -2.51
C THR A 204 -27.90 18.97 -1.54
N ALA A 205 -26.60 18.98 -1.77
CA ALA A 205 -25.63 19.70 -0.95
C ALA A 205 -25.88 21.22 -1.00
N ALA A 206 -26.08 21.79 -2.19
CA ALA A 206 -26.38 23.20 -2.38
C ALA A 206 -27.68 23.60 -1.65
N THR A 207 -28.72 22.78 -1.76
CA THR A 207 -30.00 23.02 -1.07
C THR A 207 -29.82 23.05 0.45
N ASN A 208 -29.08 22.09 1.02
CA ASN A 208 -28.82 22.04 2.46
C ASN A 208 -27.94 23.20 2.94
N LEU A 209 -26.96 23.63 2.15
CA LEU A 209 -26.10 24.77 2.49
C LEU A 209 -26.87 26.10 2.45
N LEU A 210 -27.75 26.29 1.46
CA LEU A 210 -28.59 27.49 1.34
C LEU A 210 -29.63 27.62 2.46
N ARG A 211 -29.97 26.52 3.16
CA ARG A 211 -30.79 26.57 4.38
C ARG A 211 -30.03 27.15 5.59
N ARG A 212 -28.71 27.32 5.51
CA ARG A 212 -27.91 27.93 6.59
C ARG A 212 -27.75 29.43 6.32
N PRO A 213 -28.32 30.31 7.17
CA PRO A 213 -28.43 31.74 6.88
C PRO A 213 -27.08 32.44 6.63
N ASP A 214 -26.06 32.11 7.43
CA ASP A 214 -24.72 32.71 7.27
C ASP A 214 -24.01 32.29 5.97
N ILE A 215 -24.24 31.06 5.50
CA ILE A 215 -23.65 30.54 4.27
C ILE A 215 -24.37 31.12 3.05
N ALA A 216 -25.70 31.18 3.09
CA ALA A 216 -26.51 31.78 2.02
C ALA A 216 -26.16 33.26 1.81
N PHE A 217 -25.94 34.01 2.90
CA PHE A 217 -25.52 35.41 2.83
C PHE A 217 -24.14 35.57 2.19
N LYS A 218 -23.14 34.78 2.62
CA LYS A 218 -21.78 34.82 2.06
C LYS A 218 -21.72 34.41 0.58
N ALA A 219 -22.48 33.39 0.18
CA ALA A 219 -22.55 32.94 -1.21
C ALA A 219 -23.15 33.99 -2.16
N ARG A 220 -24.21 34.70 -1.71
CA ARG A 220 -24.80 35.80 -2.49
C ARG A 220 -23.84 36.98 -2.65
N ALA A 221 -23.01 37.27 -1.65
CA ALA A 221 -22.04 38.36 -1.70
C ALA A 221 -20.84 38.07 -2.65
N THR A 222 -20.54 36.80 -2.92
CA THR A 222 -19.42 36.37 -3.78
C THR A 222 -19.83 36.07 -5.23
N THR A 223 -21.13 36.01 -5.51
CA THR A 223 -21.63 35.86 -6.89
C THR A 223 -21.61 37.24 -7.57
N PRO A 224 -20.80 37.47 -8.63
CA PRO A 224 -20.84 38.74 -9.36
C PRO A 224 -22.25 38.95 -9.92
N PRO A 225 -22.78 40.19 -9.93
CA PRO A 225 -24.14 40.43 -10.41
C PRO A 225 -24.23 39.93 -11.85
N ALA A 226 -25.16 39.02 -12.11
CA ALA A 226 -25.47 38.58 -13.46
C ALA A 226 -25.70 39.84 -14.32
N SER A 227 -24.87 40.03 -15.34
CA SER A 227 -25.00 41.13 -16.28
C SER A 227 -26.42 41.14 -16.81
N ARG A 228 -27.25 42.06 -16.30
CA ARG A 228 -28.57 42.35 -16.85
C ARG A 228 -28.33 42.82 -18.29
N SER A 229 -28.47 41.89 -19.22
CA SER A 229 -28.56 42.20 -20.64
C SER A 229 -29.69 43.22 -20.80
N ALA A 230 -29.33 44.43 -21.22
CA ALA A 230 -30.24 45.54 -21.36
C ALA A 230 -31.34 45.16 -22.36
N MET A 231 -32.57 45.02 -21.85
CA MET A 231 -33.78 45.06 -22.68
C MET A 231 -33.78 46.37 -23.48
N PRO A 232 -33.90 46.35 -24.82
CA PRO A 232 -34.00 47.58 -25.59
C PRO A 232 -35.33 48.26 -25.30
N ARG A 233 -35.26 49.56 -24.98
CA ARG A 233 -36.42 50.44 -24.76
C ARG A 233 -37.27 50.53 -26.04
N PRO A 234 -38.62 50.52 -25.95
CA PRO A 234 -39.47 50.73 -27.12
C PRO A 234 -39.45 52.20 -27.55
N SER A 235 -39.17 52.43 -28.83
CA SER A 235 -39.20 53.72 -29.51
C SER A 235 -40.65 54.21 -29.66
N GLY A 236 -40.91 55.47 -29.28
CA GLY A 236 -42.21 56.14 -29.39
C GLY A 236 -42.65 56.47 -30.83
N PRO A 237 -43.88 56.97 -31.02
CA PRO A 237 -44.61 56.92 -32.29
C PRO A 237 -44.21 58.04 -33.26
N GLY A 238 -44.23 57.70 -34.55
CA GLY A 238 -43.86 58.56 -35.66
C GLY A 238 -44.82 59.72 -35.94
N LYS A 239 -44.27 60.79 -36.50
CA LYS A 239 -44.97 61.84 -37.27
C LYS A 239 -44.41 61.91 -38.69
N PRO A 240 -45.23 62.34 -39.68
CA PRO A 240 -45.07 61.94 -41.07
C PRO A 240 -44.16 62.86 -41.89
N ALA A 241 -43.72 62.30 -43.02
CA ALA A 241 -42.81 62.87 -43.99
C ALA A 241 -43.38 64.06 -44.79
N THR A 242 -42.53 65.03 -45.06
CA THR A 242 -42.72 66.04 -46.12
C THR A 242 -41.64 65.83 -47.18
N THR A 243 -42.09 65.60 -48.40
CA THR A 243 -41.32 65.39 -49.63
C THR A 243 -40.62 66.67 -50.09
N SER A 244 -39.38 66.58 -50.57
CA SER A 244 -39.01 67.11 -51.90
C SER A 244 -37.53 66.91 -52.29
N ARG A 245 -37.35 66.45 -53.53
CA ARG A 245 -36.28 66.72 -54.51
C ARG A 245 -34.87 66.11 -54.34
N THR A 246 -34.68 64.99 -55.03
CA THR A 246 -33.55 64.61 -55.92
C THR A 246 -33.18 65.72 -56.93
N PRO A 247 -32.10 65.62 -57.74
CA PRO A 247 -31.03 64.60 -57.87
C PRO A 247 -29.62 65.28 -57.88
N ALA A 248 -28.45 64.67 -58.10
CA ALA A 248 -28.04 63.76 -59.16
C ALA A 248 -26.53 63.42 -59.02
N ARG A 249 -26.11 62.48 -59.88
CA ARG A 249 -24.75 62.24 -60.41
C ARG A 249 -23.80 61.46 -59.49
N SER A 250 -23.47 60.21 -59.80
CA SER A 250 -22.70 59.63 -60.93
C SER A 250 -21.36 59.16 -60.35
N HIS A 251 -21.07 57.86 -60.36
CA HIS A 251 -20.06 57.24 -61.24
C HIS A 251 -18.69 57.93 -61.14
N ARG A 252 -17.56 57.28 -60.90
CA ARG A 252 -17.08 55.90 -61.10
C ARG A 252 -15.73 55.86 -60.32
N ARG A 253 -15.23 54.68 -59.94
CA ARG A 253 -13.94 54.16 -60.46
C ARG A 253 -12.89 55.22 -60.80
#